data_AF-A0A1K1M2R4-F1
#
_entry.id   AF-A0A1K1M2R4-F1
#
_cell.length_a   1.000
_cell.length_b   1.000
_cell.length_c   1.000
_cell.angle_alpha   90.00
_cell.angle_beta   90.00
_cell.angle_gamma   90.00
#
_symmetry.space_group_name_H-M   'P 1'
#
loop_
_entity.id
_entity.type
_entity.pdbx_description
1 polymer ?
#
loop_
_entity_poly.entity_id
_entity_poly.type
_entity_poly.pdbx_seq_one_letter_code
_entity_poly.pdbx_strand_id
1 'polypeptide(L)'
;MKAYLDNNVLVDIEARKYSVEMFLARPDVAYYYSDAHMNELLEAKGNPKVSQEGRLKLISKLCGRNNILTGVCDVPEIYEKEPIEMYRLCDNPFRAIIAQQVNTGDELFMELRDKLGFDSTIFNNVSPDQVLGMIDEKAKQKLNNIDLLTYLRETEAFGGKPLYHTLFNLIDSANYWGDKKTAHSNVARLYDAAHAYFAQVCDILVTNDKRMRAKTKAVYSFLGVKTNVLSTNEYLRYKF
;
A
#
# COMPACT_ATOMS: atom_id res chain seq x y z
N MET A 1 11.77 -14.54 9.87
CA MET A 1 10.55 -14.05 9.20
C MET A 1 10.72 -12.58 8.82
N LYS A 2 10.13 -12.13 7.72
CA LYS A 2 10.15 -10.74 7.24
C LYS A 2 8.81 -10.06 7.49
N ALA A 3 8.79 -8.94 8.20
CA ALA A 3 7.60 -8.15 8.45
C ALA A 3 7.78 -6.73 7.90
N TYR A 4 6.81 -6.28 7.11
CA TYR A 4 6.72 -4.91 6.65
C TYR A 4 5.72 -4.17 7.54
N LEU A 5 6.14 -3.06 8.15
CA LEU A 5 5.26 -2.21 8.94
C LEU A 5 4.76 -1.08 8.05
N ASP A 6 3.47 -0.79 8.05
CA ASP A 6 2.92 0.40 7.43
C ASP A 6 3.23 1.64 8.31
N ASN A 7 3.28 2.82 7.70
CA ASN A 7 3.54 4.08 8.37
C ASN A 7 2.50 4.40 9.45
N ASN A 8 1.24 3.97 9.30
CA ASN A 8 0.25 4.14 10.37
C ASN A 8 0.60 3.39 11.66
N VAL A 9 1.35 2.28 11.56
CA VAL A 9 1.85 1.53 12.72
C VAL A 9 2.94 2.32 13.40
N LEU A 10 3.85 2.93 12.63
CA LEU A 10 4.88 3.81 13.17
C LEU A 10 4.28 5.01 13.88
N VAL A 11 3.26 5.65 13.29
CA VAL A 11 2.51 6.75 13.91
C VAL A 11 1.87 6.31 15.22
N ASP A 12 1.28 5.11 15.28
CA ASP A 12 0.69 4.58 16.50
C ASP A 12 1.74 4.29 17.60
N ILE A 13 2.95 3.87 17.23
CA ILE A 13 4.08 3.70 18.16
C ILE A 13 4.53 5.06 18.72
N GLU A 14 4.67 6.07 17.87
CA GLU A 14 5.02 7.44 18.30
C GLU A 14 3.96 8.05 19.22
N ALA A 15 2.69 7.77 18.93
CA ALA A 15 1.55 8.13 19.76
C ALA A 15 1.43 7.28 21.04
N ARG A 16 2.38 6.36 21.29
CA ARG A 16 2.44 5.46 22.45
C ARG A 16 1.22 4.53 22.59
N LYS A 17 0.51 4.24 21.50
CA LYS A 17 -0.53 3.19 21.50
C LYS A 17 0.09 1.79 21.60
N TYR A 18 1.28 1.63 21.03
CA TYR A 18 2.12 0.44 21.15
C TYR A 18 3.53 0.87 21.54
N SER A 19 4.25 0.04 22.29
CA SER A 19 5.67 0.28 22.54
C SER A 19 6.52 -0.40 21.46
N VAL A 20 7.68 0.19 21.14
CA VAL A 20 8.63 -0.40 20.20
C VAL A 20 9.17 -1.74 20.73
N GLU A 21 9.24 -1.91 22.05
CA GLU A 21 9.66 -3.14 22.71
C GLU A 21 8.72 -4.32 22.41
N MET A 22 7.41 -4.08 22.16
CA MET A 22 6.49 -5.15 21.76
C MET A 22 6.86 -5.79 20.42
N PHE A 23 7.50 -5.02 19.54
CA PHE A 23 8.01 -5.50 18.25
C PHE A 23 9.39 -6.14 18.44
N LEU A 24 10.30 -5.48 19.15
CA LEU A 24 11.66 -5.98 19.39
C LEU A 24 11.71 -7.26 20.25
N ALA A 25 10.67 -7.55 21.02
CA ALA A 25 10.54 -8.81 21.77
C ALA A 25 10.34 -10.05 20.87
N ARG A 26 10.31 -9.88 19.54
CA ARG A 26 10.19 -10.97 18.55
C ARG A 26 11.50 -11.10 17.75
N PRO A 27 12.55 -11.73 18.32
CA PRO A 27 13.90 -11.73 17.74
C PRO A 27 13.99 -12.44 16.38
N ASP A 28 13.06 -13.36 16.08
CA ASP A 28 13.02 -14.11 14.81
C ASP A 28 12.39 -13.30 13.65
N VAL A 29 12.06 -12.03 13.90
CA VAL A 29 11.42 -11.15 12.93
C VAL A 29 12.36 -10.02 12.53
N ALA A 30 12.69 -9.98 11.24
CA ALA A 30 13.32 -8.84 10.61
C ALA A 30 12.22 -7.88 10.12
N TYR A 31 12.26 -6.63 10.58
CA TYR A 31 11.35 -5.58 10.13
C TYR A 31 11.95 -4.82 8.95
N TYR A 32 11.10 -4.43 8.01
CA TYR A 32 11.48 -3.76 6.77
C TYR A 32 10.74 -2.44 6.59
N TYR A 33 11.42 -1.49 5.95
CA TYR A 33 10.85 -0.22 5.49
C TYR A 33 11.13 0.00 4.00
N SER A 34 10.56 1.03 3.38
CA SER A 34 10.72 1.34 1.94
C SER A 34 10.78 2.84 1.68
N ASP A 35 10.87 3.23 0.40
CA ASP A 35 10.71 4.62 -0.01
C ASP A 35 9.33 5.21 0.32
N ALA A 36 8.28 4.39 0.47
CA ALA A 36 6.94 4.87 0.78
C ALA A 36 6.93 5.57 2.15
N HIS A 37 7.63 4.98 3.12
CA HIS A 37 7.83 5.56 4.45
C HIS A 37 8.52 6.93 4.40
N MET A 38 9.58 7.03 3.59
CA MET A 38 10.34 8.28 3.45
C MET A 38 9.50 9.35 2.79
N ASN A 39 8.77 8.99 1.74
CA ASN A 39 7.91 9.91 1.02
C ASN A 39 6.74 10.40 1.88
N GLU A 40 6.10 9.55 2.68
CA GLU A 40 5.09 10.01 3.63
C GLU A 40 5.66 10.92 4.72
N LEU A 41 6.85 10.58 5.22
CA LEU A 41 7.53 11.40 6.22
C LEU A 41 7.85 12.80 5.66
N LEU A 42 8.30 12.88 4.41
CA LEU A 42 8.54 14.12 3.69
C LEU A 42 7.25 14.89 3.37
N GLU A 43 6.11 14.23 3.16
CA GLU A 43 4.80 14.92 3.01
C GLU A 43 4.39 15.59 4.33
N ALA A 44 4.78 15.01 5.45
CA ALA A 44 4.54 15.58 6.77
C ALA A 44 5.57 16.68 7.16
N LYS A 45 6.51 17.04 6.28
CA LYS A 45 7.51 18.09 6.55
C LYS A 45 6.80 19.42 6.81
N GLY A 46 7.12 20.05 7.95
CA GLY A 46 6.45 21.27 8.42
C GLY A 46 5.21 21.04 9.30
N ASN A 47 4.73 19.80 9.45
CA ASN A 47 3.71 19.48 10.45
C ASN A 47 4.36 19.43 11.84
N PRO A 48 3.98 20.32 12.80
CA PRO A 48 4.60 20.38 14.12
C PRO A 48 4.34 19.12 14.97
N LYS A 49 3.38 18.27 14.58
CA LYS A 49 3.08 17.01 15.26
C LYS A 49 3.98 15.86 14.83
N VAL A 50 4.78 16.03 13.76
CA VAL A 50 5.60 14.96 13.19
C VAL A 50 7.08 15.32 13.30
N SER A 51 7.79 14.57 14.14
CA SER A 51 9.25 14.70 14.25
C SER A 51 9.92 13.87 13.16
N GLN A 52 10.56 14.55 12.20
CA GLN A 52 11.34 13.92 11.13
C GLN A 52 12.47 13.05 11.70
N GLU A 53 13.26 13.64 12.60
CA GLU A 53 14.34 12.95 13.30
C GLU A 53 13.83 11.80 14.18
N GLY A 54 12.70 12.01 14.88
CA GLY A 54 12.07 10.99 15.71
C GLY A 54 11.63 9.77 14.90
N ARG A 55 10.95 9.99 13.77
CA ARG A 55 10.51 8.92 12.85
C ARG A 55 11.70 8.15 12.29
N LEU A 56 12.75 8.85 11.84
CA LEU A 56 13.94 8.21 11.30
C LEU A 56 14.65 7.36 12.36
N LYS A 57 14.79 7.86 13.60
CA LYS A 57 15.33 7.07 14.72
C LYS A 57 14.47 5.86 15.03
N LEU A 58 13.15 5.98 14.97
CA LEU A 58 12.23 4.86 15.19
C LEU A 58 12.41 3.79 14.10
N ILE A 59 12.45 4.19 12.82
CA ILE A 59 12.68 3.27 11.70
C ILE A 59 14.05 2.61 11.84
N SER A 60 15.11 3.36 12.17
CA SER A 60 16.44 2.77 12.43
C SER A 60 16.42 1.78 13.59
N LYS A 61 15.68 2.07 14.67
CA LYS A 61 15.57 1.17 15.84
C LYS A 61 14.82 -0.12 15.50
N LEU A 62 13.78 -0.07 14.67
CA LEU A 62 12.95 -1.23 14.32
C LEU A 62 13.54 -2.05 13.18
N CYS A 63 13.91 -1.38 12.09
CA CYS A 63 14.27 -2.01 10.83
C CYS A 63 15.79 -2.06 10.61
N GLY A 64 16.58 -1.33 11.39
CA GLY A 64 18.02 -1.18 11.13
C GLY A 64 18.25 -0.65 9.72
N ARG A 65 18.96 -1.46 8.91
CA ARG A 65 19.26 -1.18 7.50
C ARG A 65 18.33 -1.90 6.52
N ASN A 66 17.34 -2.65 7.00
CA ASN A 66 16.51 -3.51 6.16
C ASN A 66 15.51 -2.68 5.35
N ASN A 67 15.88 -2.39 4.11
CA ASN A 67 15.11 -1.56 3.20
C ASN A 67 14.58 -2.41 2.03
N ILE A 68 13.44 -2.01 1.48
CA ILE A 68 12.89 -2.55 0.25
C ILE A 68 12.85 -1.42 -0.78
N LEU A 69 13.41 -1.69 -1.96
CA LEU A 69 13.42 -0.78 -3.10
C LEU A 69 12.97 -1.50 -4.34
N THR A 70 12.67 -0.71 -5.35
CA THR A 70 12.22 -1.18 -6.65
C THR A 70 13.03 -0.48 -7.72
N GLY A 71 13.58 -1.25 -8.66
CA GLY A 71 14.08 -0.74 -9.94
C GLY A 71 12.92 -0.27 -10.82
N VAL A 72 13.21 0.53 -11.86
CA VAL A 72 12.19 1.24 -12.66
C VAL A 72 11.11 0.30 -13.25
N CYS A 73 11.40 -0.98 -13.46
CA CYS A 73 10.45 -1.97 -14.00
C CYS A 73 10.49 -3.32 -13.27
N ASP A 74 10.97 -3.36 -12.03
CA ASP A 74 11.28 -4.62 -11.35
C ASP A 74 10.33 -4.93 -10.19
N VAL A 75 10.35 -6.19 -9.76
CA VAL A 75 9.77 -6.60 -8.47
C VAL A 75 10.52 -5.92 -7.32
N PRO A 76 9.86 -5.64 -6.17
CA PRO A 76 10.57 -5.12 -5.02
C PRO A 76 11.68 -6.08 -4.58
N GLU A 77 12.80 -5.52 -4.18
CA GLU A 77 13.95 -6.28 -3.70
C GLU A 77 14.42 -5.72 -2.36
N ILE A 78 15.10 -6.57 -1.60
CA ILE A 78 15.64 -6.22 -0.29
C ILE A 78 17.04 -5.65 -0.47
N TYR A 79 17.27 -4.49 0.14
CA TYR A 79 18.53 -3.77 0.15
C TYR A 79 18.91 -3.40 1.59
N GLU A 80 20.21 -3.21 1.82
CA GLU A 80 20.69 -2.61 3.05
C GLU A 80 20.94 -1.12 2.86
N LYS A 81 20.17 -0.29 3.57
CA LYS A 81 20.34 1.16 3.55
C LYS A 81 19.93 1.80 4.85
N GLU A 82 20.61 2.86 5.24
CA GLU A 82 20.20 3.60 6.44
C GLU A 82 18.95 4.44 6.15
N PRO A 83 17.99 4.55 7.08
CA PRO A 83 16.79 5.38 6.90
C PRO A 83 17.13 6.84 6.58
N ILE A 84 18.15 7.41 7.21
CA ILE A 84 18.59 8.79 6.94
C ILE A 84 19.15 8.97 5.52
N GLU A 85 19.84 7.97 4.98
CA GLU A 85 20.35 8.00 3.61
C GLU A 85 19.19 7.91 2.62
N MET A 86 18.23 7.02 2.87
CA MET A 86 17.02 6.90 2.05
C MET A 86 16.18 8.17 2.08
N TYR A 87 16.02 8.79 3.25
CA TYR A 87 15.31 10.06 3.38
C TYR A 87 15.93 11.15 2.50
N ARG A 88 17.26 11.29 2.51
CA ARG A 88 17.98 12.28 1.68
C ARG A 88 17.83 12.03 0.19
N LEU A 89 17.77 10.76 -0.23
CA LEU A 89 17.54 10.42 -1.65
C LEU A 89 16.12 10.76 -2.11
N CYS A 90 15.15 10.58 -1.21
CA CYS A 90 13.76 10.93 -1.48
C CYS A 90 13.50 12.46 -1.42
N ASP A 91 14.24 13.20 -0.59
CA ASP A 91 14.16 14.67 -0.47
C ASP A 91 14.87 15.36 -1.64
N ASN A 92 14.32 15.20 -2.85
CA ASN A 92 14.85 15.76 -4.08
C ASN A 92 13.85 16.75 -4.75
N PRO A 93 14.34 17.74 -5.52
CA PRO A 93 13.49 18.77 -6.11
C PRO A 93 12.50 18.25 -7.17
N PHE A 94 12.71 17.04 -7.70
CA PHE A 94 11.81 16.42 -8.69
C PHE A 94 10.60 15.73 -8.05
N ARG A 95 10.56 15.60 -6.72
CA ARG A 95 9.47 14.98 -5.97
C ARG A 95 8.10 15.60 -6.26
N ALA A 96 8.03 16.93 -6.39
CA ALA A 96 6.79 17.63 -6.70
C ALA A 96 6.23 17.26 -8.09
N ILE A 97 7.10 16.97 -9.06
CA ILE A 97 6.72 16.57 -10.41
C ILE A 97 6.16 15.13 -10.40
N ILE A 98 6.82 14.22 -9.67
CA ILE A 98 6.36 12.84 -9.51
C ILE A 98 5.00 12.79 -8.81
N ALA A 99 4.80 13.59 -7.77
CA ALA A 99 3.52 13.69 -7.06
C ALA A 99 2.37 14.22 -7.94
N GLN A 100 2.65 15.14 -8.87
CA GLN A 100 1.64 15.69 -9.79
C GLN A 100 1.17 14.68 -10.85
N GLN A 101 2.04 13.79 -11.34
CA GLN A 101 1.67 12.81 -12.37
C GLN A 101 0.72 11.72 -11.88
N VAL A 102 0.73 11.42 -10.58
CA VAL A 102 -0.11 10.39 -9.94
C VAL A 102 -1.61 10.75 -9.97
N ASN A 103 -1.98 12.03 -10.05
CA ASN A 103 -3.38 12.47 -10.00
C ASN A 103 -4.16 12.32 -11.32
N THR A 104 -3.57 11.78 -12.38
CA THR A 104 -4.15 11.81 -13.74
C THR A 104 -5.05 10.62 -14.09
N GLY A 105 -5.18 9.61 -13.21
CA GLY A 105 -5.99 8.41 -13.48
C GLY A 105 -7.47 8.52 -13.05
N ASP A 106 -7.83 9.51 -12.24
CA ASP A 106 -9.14 9.58 -11.57
C ASP A 106 -10.33 9.67 -12.56
N GLU A 107 -10.14 10.35 -13.69
CA GLU A 107 -11.18 10.53 -14.73
C GLU A 107 -11.51 9.22 -15.45
N LEU A 108 -10.49 8.42 -15.81
CA LEU A 108 -10.68 7.12 -16.46
C LEU A 108 -11.49 6.16 -15.59
N PHE A 109 -11.20 6.11 -14.29
CA PHE A 109 -11.93 5.24 -13.36
C PHE A 109 -13.35 5.73 -13.06
N MET A 110 -13.61 7.04 -13.16
CA MET A 110 -14.96 7.58 -13.07
C MET A 110 -15.79 7.18 -14.30
N GLU A 111 -15.24 7.31 -15.51
CA GLU A 111 -15.93 6.81 -16.71
C GLU A 111 -16.17 5.31 -16.67
N LEU A 112 -15.18 4.54 -16.17
CA LEU A 112 -15.31 3.10 -16.03
C LEU A 112 -16.42 2.74 -15.05
N ARG A 113 -16.52 3.44 -13.91
CA ARG A 113 -17.59 3.25 -12.94
C ARG A 113 -18.98 3.47 -13.56
N ASP A 114 -19.13 4.54 -14.33
CA ASP A 114 -20.40 4.86 -14.99
C ASP A 114 -20.77 3.81 -16.04
N LYS A 115 -19.81 3.40 -16.88
CA LYS A 115 -20.00 2.35 -17.90
C LYS A 115 -20.34 0.98 -17.28
N LEU A 116 -19.75 0.66 -16.14
CA LEU A 116 -19.98 -0.62 -15.44
C LEU A 116 -21.24 -0.63 -14.57
N GLY A 117 -21.84 0.53 -14.29
CA GLY A 117 -23.05 0.64 -13.47
C GLY A 117 -22.84 0.06 -12.07
N PHE A 118 -21.71 0.39 -11.42
CA PHE A 118 -21.45 -0.07 -10.06
C PHE A 118 -22.39 0.60 -9.05
N ASP A 119 -23.30 -0.19 -8.46
CA ASP A 119 -24.03 0.22 -7.26
C ASP A 119 -23.12 0.03 -6.03
N SER A 120 -22.86 1.15 -5.35
CA SER A 120 -22.03 1.26 -4.16
C SER A 120 -22.41 0.36 -2.99
N THR A 121 -23.63 -0.18 -2.97
CA THR A 121 -24.15 -1.00 -1.88
C THR A 121 -23.83 -2.49 -2.03
N ILE A 122 -23.49 -2.95 -3.24
CA ILE A 122 -23.33 -4.39 -3.55
C ILE A 122 -22.00 -4.94 -3.02
N PHE A 123 -20.93 -4.14 -3.04
CA PHE A 123 -19.59 -4.67 -2.82
C PHE A 123 -19.17 -4.75 -1.35
N ASN A 124 -19.73 -3.94 -0.45
CA ASN A 124 -19.20 -3.85 0.93
C ASN A 124 -19.32 -5.13 1.77
N ASN A 125 -20.12 -6.12 1.32
CA ASN A 125 -20.26 -7.43 1.98
C ASN A 125 -19.49 -8.55 1.27
N VAL A 126 -18.77 -8.23 0.21
CA VAL A 126 -18.00 -9.21 -0.58
C VAL A 126 -16.68 -9.50 0.12
N SER A 127 -16.31 -10.78 0.17
CA SER A 127 -15.01 -11.20 0.68
C SER A 127 -13.88 -10.63 -0.20
N PRO A 128 -12.74 -10.17 0.37
CA PRO A 128 -11.69 -9.52 -0.41
C PRO A 128 -11.25 -10.30 -1.66
N ASP A 129 -11.13 -11.62 -1.55
CA ASP A 129 -10.70 -12.53 -2.62
C ASP A 129 -11.66 -12.59 -3.82
N GLN A 130 -12.93 -12.19 -3.64
CA GLN A 130 -13.96 -12.22 -4.69
C GLN A 130 -14.14 -10.88 -5.41
N VAL A 131 -13.69 -9.77 -4.83
CA VAL A 131 -14.02 -8.41 -5.31
C VAL A 131 -13.53 -8.17 -6.74
N LEU A 132 -12.27 -8.48 -7.03
CA LEU A 132 -11.70 -8.27 -8.36
C LEU A 132 -12.38 -9.17 -9.40
N GLY A 133 -12.68 -10.42 -9.06
CA GLY A 133 -13.43 -11.33 -9.93
C GLY A 133 -14.83 -10.80 -10.26
N MET A 134 -15.55 -10.24 -9.28
CA MET A 134 -16.86 -9.63 -9.53
C MET A 134 -16.78 -8.39 -10.42
N ILE A 135 -15.71 -7.60 -10.30
CA ILE A 135 -15.46 -6.45 -11.17
C ILE A 135 -15.21 -6.93 -12.61
N ASP A 136 -14.38 -7.96 -12.78
CA ASP A 136 -14.05 -8.55 -14.07
C ASP A 136 -15.29 -9.13 -14.78
N GLU A 137 -16.13 -9.87 -14.06
CA GLU A 137 -17.38 -10.41 -14.60
C GLU A 137 -18.33 -9.28 -15.06
N LYS A 138 -18.41 -8.18 -14.30
CA LYS A 138 -19.18 -7.01 -14.74
C LYS A 138 -18.57 -6.37 -15.99
N ALA A 139 -17.25 -6.28 -16.08
CA ALA A 139 -16.57 -5.78 -17.27
C ALA A 139 -16.85 -6.65 -18.50
N LYS A 140 -16.78 -7.98 -18.36
CA LYS A 140 -17.13 -8.93 -19.42
C LYS A 140 -18.57 -8.72 -19.93
N GLN A 141 -19.52 -8.55 -19.01
CA GLN A 141 -20.93 -8.34 -19.35
C GLN A 141 -21.21 -7.00 -20.04
N LYS A 142 -20.48 -5.94 -19.68
CA LYS A 142 -20.77 -4.56 -20.11
C LYS A 142 -19.87 -4.04 -21.21
N LEU A 143 -18.69 -4.62 -21.40
CA LEU A 143 -17.65 -4.13 -22.32
C LEU A 143 -17.24 -5.23 -23.30
N ASN A 144 -18.18 -5.71 -24.12
CA ASN A 144 -17.92 -6.63 -25.24
C ASN A 144 -17.06 -7.85 -24.87
N ASN A 145 -17.29 -8.46 -23.70
CA ASN A 145 -16.55 -9.64 -23.23
C ASN A 145 -15.04 -9.43 -23.03
N ILE A 146 -14.62 -8.21 -22.68
CA ILE A 146 -13.23 -7.91 -22.28
C ILE A 146 -12.91 -8.62 -20.96
N ASP A 147 -11.80 -9.36 -20.93
CA ASP A 147 -11.16 -9.84 -19.71
C ASP A 147 -10.25 -8.72 -19.15
N LEU A 148 -10.82 -7.89 -18.28
CA LEU A 148 -10.19 -6.67 -17.81
C LEU A 148 -8.96 -7.00 -16.96
N LEU A 149 -9.05 -8.02 -16.10
CA LEU A 149 -7.96 -8.39 -15.22
C LEU A 149 -6.77 -9.00 -15.99
N THR A 150 -7.04 -9.81 -17.01
CA THR A 150 -5.99 -10.34 -17.90
C THR A 150 -5.35 -9.20 -18.68
N TYR A 151 -6.16 -8.30 -19.26
CA TYR A 151 -5.67 -7.11 -19.94
C TYR A 151 -4.76 -6.27 -19.04
N LEU A 152 -5.18 -5.97 -17.80
CA LEU A 152 -4.36 -5.20 -16.86
C LEU A 152 -3.05 -5.90 -16.51
N ARG A 153 -3.09 -7.22 -16.31
CA ARG A 153 -1.88 -8.01 -16.04
C ARG A 153 -0.89 -8.00 -17.22
N GLU A 154 -1.40 -8.05 -18.44
CA GLU A 154 -0.60 -8.10 -19.68
C GLU A 154 -0.12 -6.73 -20.16
N THR A 155 -0.90 -5.67 -19.92
CA THR A 155 -0.52 -4.30 -20.31
C THR A 155 0.34 -3.61 -19.28
N GLU A 156 0.18 -3.98 -18.00
CA GLU A 156 1.08 -3.59 -16.94
C GLU A 156 2.15 -4.67 -16.69
N ALA A 157 2.61 -5.34 -17.76
CA ALA A 157 3.47 -6.54 -17.83
C ALA A 157 4.78 -6.54 -17.01
N PHE A 158 5.00 -5.59 -16.12
CA PHE A 158 6.06 -5.61 -15.13
C PHE A 158 5.58 -5.84 -13.69
N GLY A 159 4.27 -6.02 -13.45
CA GLY A 159 3.75 -6.34 -12.10
C GLY A 159 4.16 -5.33 -11.02
N GLY A 160 4.58 -4.15 -11.45
CA GLY A 160 5.29 -3.18 -10.64
C GLY A 160 4.33 -2.36 -9.78
N LYS A 161 4.89 -1.32 -9.15
CA LYS A 161 4.12 -0.34 -8.36
C LYS A 161 2.87 0.19 -9.09
N PRO A 162 2.88 0.47 -10.42
CA PRO A 162 1.68 0.92 -11.15
C PRO A 162 0.49 -0.04 -11.06
N LEU A 163 0.72 -1.36 -11.12
CA LEU A 163 -0.37 -2.35 -11.12
C LEU A 163 -1.12 -2.34 -9.80
N TYR A 164 -0.40 -2.17 -8.70
CA TYR A 164 -1.01 -2.00 -7.38
C TYR A 164 -1.89 -0.75 -7.33
N HIS A 165 -1.44 0.37 -7.90
CA HIS A 165 -2.25 1.58 -7.99
C HIS A 165 -3.51 1.36 -8.83
N THR A 166 -3.36 0.79 -10.02
CA THR A 166 -4.48 0.52 -10.92
C THR A 166 -5.51 -0.41 -10.28
N LEU A 167 -5.08 -1.49 -9.63
CA LEU A 167 -5.98 -2.42 -8.95
C LEU A 167 -6.66 -1.76 -7.73
N PHE A 168 -5.96 -0.95 -6.94
CA PHE A 168 -6.57 -0.20 -5.84
C PHE A 168 -7.63 0.78 -6.35
N ASN A 169 -7.33 1.52 -7.43
CA ASN A 169 -8.26 2.45 -8.05
C ASN A 169 -9.46 1.73 -8.67
N LEU A 170 -9.27 0.56 -9.27
CA LEU A 170 -10.34 -0.27 -9.79
C LEU A 170 -11.31 -0.69 -8.66
N ILE A 171 -10.76 -1.17 -7.53
CA ILE A 171 -11.55 -1.52 -6.34
C ILE A 171 -12.29 -0.31 -5.77
N ASP A 172 -11.63 0.85 -5.72
CA ASP A 172 -12.25 2.11 -5.29
C ASP A 172 -13.37 2.58 -6.24
N SER A 173 -13.24 2.36 -7.54
CA SER A 173 -14.26 2.71 -8.53
C SER A 173 -15.53 1.88 -8.36
N ALA A 174 -15.39 0.61 -7.95
CA ALA A 174 -16.49 -0.25 -7.51
C ALA A 174 -17.09 0.14 -6.15
N ASN A 175 -16.52 1.17 -5.50
CA ASN A 175 -16.92 1.67 -4.19
C ASN A 175 -16.79 0.63 -3.06
N TYR A 176 -15.94 -0.38 -3.23
CA TYR A 176 -15.63 -1.34 -2.18
C TYR A 176 -14.81 -0.65 -1.08
N TRP A 177 -15.40 -0.49 0.10
CA TRP A 177 -14.81 0.32 1.18
C TRP A 177 -14.45 1.76 0.76
N GLY A 178 -15.21 2.32 -0.20
CA GLY A 178 -14.96 3.64 -0.77
C GLY A 178 -15.00 4.77 0.25
N ASP A 179 -14.14 5.77 0.07
CA ASP A 179 -14.12 6.99 0.88
C ASP A 179 -14.70 8.19 0.11
N LYS A 180 -15.09 9.24 0.83
CA LYS A 180 -15.38 10.54 0.19
C LYS A 180 -14.06 11.12 -0.34
N LYS A 181 -13.99 11.35 -1.66
CA LYS A 181 -12.79 11.91 -2.30
C LYS A 181 -12.50 13.31 -1.76
N THR A 182 -11.31 13.50 -1.19
CA THR A 182 -10.68 14.77 -0.85
C THR A 182 -9.25 14.80 -1.40
N ALA A 183 -8.65 15.97 -1.61
CA ALA A 183 -7.26 16.07 -2.08
C ALA A 183 -6.28 15.32 -1.15
N HIS A 184 -6.51 15.36 0.17
CA HIS A 184 -5.74 14.59 1.15
C HIS A 184 -5.95 13.06 1.02
N SER A 185 -7.14 12.60 0.62
CA SER A 185 -7.41 11.17 0.44
C SER A 185 -6.71 10.56 -0.79
N ASN A 186 -6.43 11.36 -1.83
CA ASN A 186 -5.75 10.87 -3.04
C ASN A 186 -4.28 10.55 -2.76
N VAL A 187 -3.60 11.40 -1.97
CA VAL A 187 -2.22 11.17 -1.55
C VAL A 187 -2.12 9.96 -0.61
N ALA A 188 -3.07 9.80 0.32
CA ALA A 188 -3.12 8.62 1.20
C ALA A 188 -3.31 7.30 0.41
N ARG A 189 -4.18 7.29 -0.59
CA ARG A 189 -4.42 6.14 -1.48
C ARG A 189 -3.18 5.70 -2.27
N LEU A 190 -2.34 6.67 -2.69
CA LEU A 190 -1.06 6.36 -3.31
C LEU A 190 -0.18 5.57 -2.33
N TYR A 191 -0.06 6.02 -1.09
CA TYR A 191 0.80 5.34 -0.13
C TYR A 191 0.27 3.96 0.29
N ASP A 192 -1.05 3.78 0.40
CA ASP A 192 -1.67 2.47 0.64
C ASP A 192 -1.25 1.43 -0.40
N ALA A 193 -1.37 1.76 -1.70
CA ALA A 193 -0.97 0.86 -2.78
C ALA A 193 0.55 0.64 -2.79
N ALA A 194 1.35 1.67 -2.48
CA ALA A 194 2.81 1.56 -2.41
C ALA A 194 3.26 0.62 -1.28
N HIS A 195 2.69 0.73 -0.08
CA HIS A 195 2.99 -0.18 1.03
C HIS A 195 2.57 -1.61 0.73
N ALA A 196 1.41 -1.82 0.12
CA ALA A 196 0.96 -3.13 -0.34
C ALA A 196 1.93 -3.73 -1.38
N TYR A 197 2.43 -2.91 -2.30
CA TYR A 197 3.40 -3.31 -3.31
C TYR A 197 4.73 -3.73 -2.67
N PHE A 198 5.33 -2.92 -1.80
CA PHE A 198 6.61 -3.27 -1.15
C PHE A 198 6.50 -4.46 -0.21
N ALA A 199 5.38 -4.61 0.50
CA ALA A 199 5.21 -5.69 1.45
C ALA A 199 5.07 -7.08 0.80
N GLN A 200 4.86 -7.16 -0.53
CA GLN A 200 4.66 -8.44 -1.23
C GLN A 200 5.87 -9.40 -1.14
N VAL A 201 7.06 -8.88 -0.84
CA VAL A 201 8.29 -9.68 -0.65
C VAL A 201 8.56 -10.05 0.81
N CYS A 202 7.67 -9.65 1.71
CA CYS A 202 7.67 -10.01 3.12
C CYS A 202 6.67 -11.15 3.41
N ASP A 203 6.83 -11.80 4.55
CA ASP A 203 5.89 -12.82 5.02
C ASP A 203 4.62 -12.17 5.60
N ILE A 204 4.76 -10.97 6.18
CA ILE A 204 3.68 -10.22 6.84
C ILE A 204 3.71 -8.75 6.44
N LEU A 205 2.55 -8.18 6.14
CA LEU A 205 2.24 -6.75 6.16
C LEU A 205 1.44 -6.44 7.44
N VAL A 206 1.92 -5.48 8.24
CA VAL A 206 1.22 -4.98 9.42
C VAL A 206 0.68 -3.59 9.13
N THR A 207 -0.63 -3.42 9.14
CA THR A 207 -1.29 -2.10 8.97
C THR A 207 -2.58 -2.03 9.78
N ASN A 208 -2.79 -0.91 10.47
CA ASN A 208 -4.02 -0.69 11.25
C ASN A 208 -5.18 -0.14 10.40
N ASP A 209 -4.94 0.26 9.15
CA ASP A 209 -5.99 0.69 8.22
C ASP A 209 -6.82 -0.51 7.73
N LYS A 210 -8.08 -0.58 8.17
CA LYS A 210 -9.01 -1.66 7.82
C LYS A 210 -9.28 -1.74 6.32
N ARG A 211 -9.36 -0.61 5.63
CA ARG A 211 -9.67 -0.51 4.20
C ARG A 211 -8.48 -0.96 3.38
N MET A 212 -7.28 -0.46 3.70
CA MET A 212 -6.04 -0.90 3.08
C MET A 212 -5.86 -2.41 3.24
N ARG A 213 -6.15 -2.97 4.44
CA ARG A 213 -6.10 -4.44 4.63
C ARG A 213 -7.04 -5.18 3.68
N ALA A 214 -8.29 -4.74 3.54
CA ALA A 214 -9.27 -5.37 2.66
C ALA A 214 -8.82 -5.32 1.19
N LYS A 215 -8.40 -4.15 0.71
CA LYS A 215 -7.92 -3.97 -0.67
C LYS A 215 -6.66 -4.80 -0.95
N THR A 216 -5.70 -4.79 -0.02
CA THR A 216 -4.45 -5.56 -0.17
C THR A 216 -4.74 -7.05 -0.24
N LYS A 217 -5.65 -7.58 0.59
CA LYS A 217 -6.06 -8.99 0.52
C LYS A 217 -6.68 -9.35 -0.84
N ALA A 218 -7.51 -8.47 -1.40
CA ALA A 218 -8.08 -8.66 -2.73
C ALA A 218 -6.98 -8.73 -3.81
N VAL A 219 -6.05 -7.77 -3.79
CA VAL A 219 -4.93 -7.69 -4.73
C VAL A 219 -4.00 -8.89 -4.60
N TYR A 220 -3.61 -9.27 -3.37
CA TYR A 220 -2.73 -10.42 -3.15
C TYR A 220 -3.37 -11.74 -3.57
N SER A 221 -4.66 -11.92 -3.32
CA SER A 221 -5.41 -13.10 -3.81
C SER A 221 -5.36 -13.19 -5.33
N PHE A 222 -5.59 -12.07 -6.02
CA PHE A 222 -5.53 -12.01 -7.48
C PHE A 222 -4.13 -12.26 -8.05
N LEU A 223 -3.09 -11.67 -7.44
CA LEU A 223 -1.70 -11.78 -7.89
C LEU A 223 -1.00 -13.06 -7.40
N GLY A 224 -1.62 -13.84 -6.52
CA GLY A 224 -1.00 -15.04 -5.93
C GLY A 224 0.09 -14.72 -4.90
N VAL A 225 0.07 -13.52 -4.31
CA VAL A 225 1.03 -13.10 -3.27
C VAL A 225 0.67 -13.76 -1.94
N LYS A 226 1.68 -14.34 -1.27
CA LYS A 226 1.50 -15.15 -0.05
C LYS A 226 1.63 -14.37 1.27
N THR A 227 1.92 -13.07 1.19
CA THR A 227 2.09 -12.19 2.35
C THR A 227 0.81 -12.10 3.17
N ASN A 228 0.89 -12.35 4.48
CA ASN A 228 -0.23 -12.21 5.40
C ASN A 228 -0.47 -10.74 5.76
N VAL A 229 -1.72 -10.29 5.70
CA VAL A 229 -2.09 -8.89 5.99
C VAL A 229 -2.82 -8.80 7.33
N LEU A 230 -2.16 -8.23 8.33
CA LEU A 230 -2.59 -8.23 9.74
C LEU A 230 -2.68 -6.79 10.30
N SER A 231 -3.58 -6.58 11.26
CA SER A 231 -3.49 -5.43 12.17
C SER A 231 -2.39 -5.64 13.21
N THR A 232 -2.01 -4.58 13.92
CA THR A 232 -0.99 -4.68 14.98
C THR A 232 -1.41 -5.68 16.07
N ASN A 233 -2.68 -5.67 16.47
CA ASN A 233 -3.18 -6.61 17.47
C ASN A 233 -3.18 -8.07 17.00
N GLU A 234 -3.52 -8.31 15.72
CA GLU A 234 -3.44 -9.64 15.12
C GLU A 234 -1.98 -10.11 15.02
N TYR A 235 -1.08 -9.22 14.57
CA TYR A 235 0.36 -9.46 14.46
C TYR A 235 0.97 -9.87 15.81
N LEU A 236 0.68 -9.13 16.88
CA LEU A 236 1.24 -9.40 18.21
C LEU A 236 0.79 -10.75 18.78
N ARG A 237 -0.38 -11.24 18.37
CA ARG A 237 -0.93 -12.56 18.76
C ARG A 237 -0.53 -13.68 17.81
N TYR A 238 0.02 -13.34 16.64
CA TYR A 238 0.40 -14.31 15.63
C TYR A 238 1.47 -15.23 16.19
N LYS A 239 1.22 -16.55 16.15
CA LYS A 239 2.18 -17.58 16.54
C LYS A 239 2.83 -18.13 15.29
N PHE A 240 4.15 -18.27 15.35
CA PHE A 240 4.96 -18.88 14.30
C PHE A 240 4.96 -20.40 14.46
#